data_AF-A0A1A9WWT1-F1
#
_entry.id   AF-A0A1A9WWT1-F1
#
_cell.length_a   1.000
_cell.length_b   1.000
_cell.length_c   1.000
_cell.angle_alpha   90.00
_cell.angle_beta   90.00
_cell.angle_gamma   90.00
#
_symmetry.space_group_name_H-M   'P 1'
#
loop_
_entity.id
_entity.type
_entity.pdbx_description
1 polymer ?
#
loop_
_entity_poly.entity_id
_entity_poly.type
_entity_poly.pdbx_seq_one_letter_code
_entity_poly.pdbx_strand_id
1 'polypeptide(L)'
;MFALEYDCWSVWVLEISEIFCNFGSMKQWNNKFYCYVTFTMNKKASMQLRQEYREWLQSYQTEIRDKLGIDSFLVQPIQRLTKYPLLLKQLISEFFGIKCKPVLTAICKLETRMRGLLEIVNQAEEIPYIDELPAELSIANLSYFRRSAEFEAYYYRSRKKFPAKVLLFDNCLLTTEMRKKQLIFRHYYQWPTLELRINTKKNITLLTKVGETVINNSHEIAKQNSNHLREEYQFVASEALTIAPWLRSARKIIESTRFEMSQKGKLSLPMDLVLGAAFSIWLIWHYL
;
A
#
# COMPACT_ATOMS: atom_id res chain seq x y z
N MET A 1 -25.58 -5.33 32.07
CA MET A 1 -24.33 -5.16 31.29
C MET A 1 -23.80 -6.52 30.80
N PHE A 2 -24.66 -7.34 30.17
CA PHE A 2 -24.28 -8.63 29.55
C PHE A 2 -25.11 -8.93 28.28
N ALA A 3 -25.95 -7.98 27.84
CA ALA A 3 -26.79 -8.14 26.65
C ALA A 3 -26.15 -7.61 25.36
N LEU A 4 -25.02 -6.89 25.44
CA LEU A 4 -24.32 -6.32 24.27
C LEU A 4 -23.25 -7.25 23.67
N GLU A 5 -22.90 -8.36 24.33
CA GLU A 5 -21.89 -9.30 23.79
C GLU A 5 -22.48 -10.31 22.79
N TYR A 6 -23.78 -10.62 22.86
CA TYR A 6 -24.42 -11.57 21.95
C TYR A 6 -24.82 -10.95 20.60
N ASP A 7 -25.16 -9.65 20.56
CA ASP A 7 -25.45 -8.95 19.30
C ASP A 7 -24.19 -8.67 18.48
N CYS A 8 -23.02 -8.56 19.13
CA CYS A 8 -21.77 -8.33 18.41
C CYS A 8 -21.33 -9.57 17.63
N TRP A 9 -21.66 -10.78 18.09
CA TRP A 9 -21.33 -12.05 17.41
C TRP A 9 -22.20 -12.30 16.18
N SER A 10 -23.50 -12.04 16.26
CA SER A 10 -24.43 -12.16 15.11
C SER A 10 -24.17 -11.07 14.06
N VAL A 11 -23.86 -9.84 14.50
CA VAL A 11 -23.38 -8.77 13.60
C VAL A 11 -22.01 -9.10 13.01
N TRP A 12 -21.08 -9.70 13.77
CA TRP A 12 -19.79 -10.16 13.23
C TRP A 12 -19.95 -11.30 12.24
N VAL A 13 -20.85 -12.25 12.45
CA VAL A 13 -21.09 -13.38 11.52
C VAL A 13 -21.75 -12.89 10.23
N LEU A 14 -22.67 -11.92 10.32
CA LEU A 14 -23.29 -11.27 9.16
C LEU A 14 -22.31 -10.31 8.44
N GLU A 15 -21.50 -9.54 9.17
CA GLU A 15 -20.41 -8.72 8.60
C GLU A 15 -19.33 -9.61 7.97
N ILE A 16 -18.98 -10.75 8.57
CA ILE A 16 -18.09 -11.76 7.98
C ILE A 16 -18.71 -12.34 6.71
N SER A 17 -20.02 -12.59 6.68
CA SER A 17 -20.76 -13.03 5.49
C SER A 17 -20.82 -11.96 4.39
N GLU A 18 -21.00 -10.69 4.74
CA GLU A 18 -21.01 -9.56 3.81
C GLU A 18 -19.60 -9.22 3.30
N ILE A 19 -18.59 -9.37 4.15
CA ILE A 19 -17.17 -9.49 3.80
C ILE A 19 -16.99 -10.66 2.83
N PHE A 20 -17.55 -11.85 3.08
CA PHE A 20 -17.40 -12.98 2.15
C PHE A 20 -18.00 -12.74 0.76
N CYS A 21 -19.11 -11.98 0.66
CA CYS A 21 -19.80 -11.71 -0.61
C CYS A 21 -19.25 -10.50 -1.39
N ASN A 22 -18.82 -9.41 -0.73
CA ASN A 22 -18.34 -8.20 -1.40
C ASN A 22 -16.81 -8.15 -1.62
N PHE A 23 -16.07 -9.22 -1.27
CA PHE A 23 -14.61 -9.31 -1.43
C PHE A 23 -14.10 -9.56 -2.86
N GLY A 24 -14.91 -9.25 -3.88
CA GLY A 24 -14.51 -9.38 -5.29
C GLY A 24 -13.35 -8.46 -5.69
N SER A 25 -13.13 -7.34 -4.99
CA SER A 25 -12.05 -6.41 -5.31
C SER A 25 -11.05 -6.21 -4.16
N MET A 26 -9.82 -6.70 -4.34
CA MET A 26 -8.68 -6.44 -3.45
C MET A 26 -8.45 -4.94 -3.17
N LYS A 27 -8.86 -4.07 -4.10
CA LYS A 27 -8.71 -2.61 -4.00
C LYS A 27 -9.58 -2.02 -2.88
N GLN A 28 -10.84 -2.47 -2.74
CA GLN A 28 -11.73 -2.01 -1.68
C GLN A 28 -11.31 -2.51 -0.29
N TRP A 29 -10.86 -3.77 -0.18
CA TRP A 29 -10.35 -4.31 1.07
C TRP A 29 -9.11 -3.55 1.56
N ASN A 30 -8.16 -3.31 0.66
CA ASN A 30 -6.99 -2.51 0.99
C ASN A 30 -7.36 -1.10 1.46
N ASN A 31 -8.36 -0.45 0.84
CA ASN A 31 -8.77 0.91 1.23
C ASN A 31 -9.38 0.97 2.64
N LYS A 32 -10.21 -0.02 3.03
CA LYS A 32 -10.81 -0.05 4.38
C LYS A 32 -9.79 -0.22 5.50
N PHE A 33 -8.75 -1.04 5.27
CA PHE A 33 -7.72 -1.31 6.27
C PHE A 33 -6.46 -0.43 6.12
N TYR A 34 -6.41 0.47 5.13
CA TYR A 34 -5.27 1.35 4.93
C TYR A 34 -5.05 2.33 6.08
N CYS A 35 -6.09 2.61 6.88
CA CYS A 35 -5.97 3.43 8.07
C CYS A 35 -4.87 2.95 9.03
N TYR A 36 -4.64 1.63 9.16
CA TYR A 36 -3.56 1.08 9.99
C TYR A 36 -2.17 1.37 9.42
N VAL A 37 -2.05 1.40 8.09
CA VAL A 37 -0.80 1.76 7.39
C VAL A 37 -0.50 3.24 7.62
N THR A 38 -1.47 4.12 7.38
CA THR A 38 -1.34 5.56 7.63
C THR A 38 -1.04 5.85 9.10
N PHE A 39 -1.69 5.15 10.03
CA PHE A 39 -1.42 5.28 11.46
C PHE A 39 0.04 4.99 11.79
N THR A 40 0.60 3.93 11.21
CA THR A 40 1.99 3.52 11.47
C THR A 40 3.00 4.45 10.81
N MET A 41 2.71 4.96 9.61
CA MET A 41 3.51 6.01 8.97
C MET A 41 3.56 7.30 9.80
N ASN A 42 2.45 7.66 10.47
CA ASN A 42 2.40 8.86 11.30
C ASN A 42 2.94 8.66 12.73
N LYS A 43 3.32 7.43 13.10
CA LYS A 43 3.79 7.09 14.45
C LYS A 43 4.97 7.98 14.89
N LYS A 44 5.95 8.22 14.02
CA LYS A 44 7.11 9.07 14.35
C LYS A 44 6.71 10.51 14.71
N ALA A 45 5.88 11.14 13.87
CA ALA A 45 5.38 12.49 14.12
C ALA A 45 4.50 12.54 15.37
N SER A 46 3.63 11.54 15.56
CA SER A 46 2.80 11.42 16.76
C SER A 46 3.63 11.29 18.04
N MET A 47 4.71 10.50 18.02
CA MET A 47 5.62 10.34 19.16
C MET A 47 6.40 11.63 19.46
N GLN A 48 6.78 12.39 18.42
CA GLN A 48 7.43 13.70 18.59
C GLN A 48 6.48 14.72 19.23
N LEU A 49 5.27 14.86 18.70
CA LEU A 49 4.22 15.72 19.28
C LEU A 49 3.91 15.34 20.72
N ARG A 50 3.81 14.05 21.02
CA ARG A 50 3.60 13.57 22.38
C ARG A 50 4.73 14.00 23.32
N GLN A 51 5.97 13.94 22.86
CA GLN A 51 7.13 14.35 23.66
C GLN A 51 7.14 15.87 23.89
N GLU A 52 6.72 16.65 22.90
CA GLU A 52 6.59 18.11 22.97
C GLU A 52 5.49 18.55 23.96
N TYR A 53 4.31 17.94 23.90
CA TYR A 53 3.16 18.29 24.75
C TYR A 53 3.03 17.41 26.01
N ARG A 54 4.13 16.83 26.48
CA ARG A 54 4.13 15.85 27.57
C ARG A 54 3.50 16.40 28.87
N GLU A 55 3.84 17.61 29.25
CA GLU A 55 3.39 18.24 30.51
C GLU A 55 1.87 18.50 30.49
N TRP A 56 1.37 18.97 29.35
CA TRP A 56 -0.06 19.18 29.13
C TRP A 56 -0.83 17.86 29.17
N LEU A 57 -0.33 16.82 28.50
CA LEU A 57 -0.93 15.48 28.50
C LEU A 57 -0.99 14.87 29.91
N GLN A 58 0.04 15.08 30.73
CA GLN A 58 0.07 14.60 32.13
C GLN A 58 -0.96 15.33 33.02
N SER A 59 -1.09 16.64 32.82
CA SER A 59 -2.09 17.45 33.53
C SER A 59 -3.51 16.99 33.18
N TYR A 60 -3.77 16.80 31.88
CA TYR A 60 -5.06 16.30 31.38
C TYR A 60 -5.37 14.87 31.86
N GLN A 61 -4.38 13.97 31.86
CA GLN A 61 -4.53 12.60 32.38
C GLN A 61 -4.99 12.59 33.85
N THR A 62 -4.46 13.52 34.64
CA THR A 62 -4.80 13.67 36.07
C THR A 62 -6.24 14.15 36.25
N GLU A 63 -6.69 15.09 35.41
CA GLU A 63 -8.06 15.61 35.40
C GLU A 63 -9.10 14.52 35.09
N ILE A 64 -8.85 13.71 34.05
CA ILE A 64 -9.74 12.62 33.64
C ILE A 64 -9.60 11.34 34.51
N ARG A 65 -8.68 11.35 35.50
CA ARG A 65 -8.35 10.22 36.39
C ARG A 65 -8.01 8.93 35.66
N ASP A 66 -7.35 9.04 34.50
CA ASP A 66 -6.93 7.87 33.72
C ASP A 66 -5.61 7.31 34.25
N LYS A 67 -5.59 6.01 34.54
CA LYS A 67 -4.42 5.32 35.10
C LYS A 67 -3.40 4.93 34.03
N LEU A 68 -3.83 4.72 32.79
CA LEU A 68 -3.00 4.14 31.74
C LEU A 68 -2.41 5.20 30.80
N GLY A 69 -3.06 6.37 30.71
CA GLY A 69 -2.61 7.50 29.91
C GLY A 69 -2.75 7.26 28.42
N ILE A 70 -2.40 8.29 27.63
CA ILE A 70 -2.56 8.30 26.18
C ILE A 70 -1.80 7.16 25.46
N ASP A 71 -0.70 6.67 26.03
CA ASP A 71 0.10 5.58 25.45
C ASP A 71 -0.71 4.30 25.26
N SER A 72 -1.56 3.98 26.25
CA SER A 72 -2.39 2.80 26.18
C SER A 72 -3.35 2.85 24.99
N PHE A 73 -3.90 4.02 24.70
CA PHE A 73 -4.80 4.24 23.56
C PHE A 73 -4.05 4.23 22.22
N LEU A 74 -2.82 4.74 22.16
CA LEU A 74 -2.01 4.75 20.94
C LEU A 74 -1.54 3.34 20.52
N VAL A 75 -1.39 2.42 21.47
CA VAL A 75 -0.96 1.04 21.18
C VAL A 75 -2.14 0.12 20.81
N GLN A 76 -3.36 0.45 21.24
CA GLN A 76 -4.57 -0.35 21.00
C GLN A 76 -4.85 -0.69 19.52
N PRO A 77 -4.73 0.24 18.53
CA PRO A 77 -4.99 -0.09 17.13
C PRO A 77 -4.06 -1.19 16.58
N ILE A 78 -2.77 -1.12 16.93
CA ILE A 78 -1.78 -2.13 16.51
C ILE A 78 -2.04 -3.46 17.23
N GLN A 79 -2.33 -3.42 18.53
CA GLN A 79 -2.72 -4.63 19.28
C GLN A 79 -3.98 -5.28 18.74
N ARG A 80 -4.97 -4.48 18.32
CA ARG A 80 -6.21 -5.01 17.74
C ARG A 80 -5.94 -5.71 16.41
N LEU A 81 -5.07 -5.13 15.59
CA LEU A 81 -4.69 -5.72 14.31
C LEU A 81 -3.98 -7.08 14.48
N THR A 82 -3.10 -7.23 15.48
CA THR A 82 -2.40 -8.50 15.75
C THR A 82 -3.30 -9.60 16.30
N LYS A 83 -4.45 -9.23 16.91
CA LYS A 83 -5.43 -10.20 17.43
C LYS A 83 -6.26 -10.87 16.33
N TYR A 84 -6.56 -10.19 15.22
CA TYR A 84 -7.44 -10.75 14.18
C TYR A 84 -6.96 -12.09 13.59
N PRO A 85 -5.69 -12.28 13.18
CA PRO A 85 -5.23 -13.57 12.70
C PRO A 85 -5.26 -14.66 13.79
N LEU A 86 -5.08 -14.30 15.06
CA LEU A 86 -5.10 -15.26 16.18
C LEU A 86 -6.52 -15.79 16.41
N LEU A 87 -7.51 -14.90 16.43
CA LEU A 87 -8.92 -15.26 16.55
C LEU A 87 -9.38 -16.11 15.35
N LEU A 88 -8.97 -15.73 14.13
CA LEU A 88 -9.27 -16.51 12.92
C LEU A 88 -8.62 -17.90 12.96
N LYS A 89 -7.40 -18.03 13.50
CA LYS A 89 -6.73 -19.33 13.67
C LYS A 89 -7.47 -20.22 14.68
N GLN A 90 -7.95 -19.66 15.79
CA GLN A 90 -8.79 -20.38 16.75
C GLN A 90 -10.08 -20.85 16.08
N LEU A 91 -10.73 -19.97 15.32
CA LEU A 91 -11.94 -20.30 14.56
C LEU A 91 -11.68 -21.43 13.55
N ILE A 92 -10.56 -21.42 12.81
CA ILE A 92 -10.19 -22.52 11.90
C ILE A 92 -10.07 -23.86 12.65
N SER A 93 -9.51 -23.84 13.87
CA SER A 93 -9.35 -25.04 14.70
C SER A 93 -10.70 -25.62 15.14
N GLU A 94 -11.62 -24.77 15.60
CA GLU A 94 -12.96 -25.18 16.04
C GLU A 94 -13.81 -25.71 14.86
N PHE A 95 -13.73 -25.05 13.70
CA PHE A 95 -14.51 -25.42 12.52
C PHE A 95 -13.94 -26.61 11.73
N PHE A 96 -12.76 -27.11 12.08
CA PHE A 96 -12.13 -28.25 11.39
C PHE A 96 -12.97 -29.55 11.52
N GLY A 97 -13.80 -29.65 12.56
CA GLY A 97 -14.72 -30.77 12.78
C GLY A 97 -16.03 -30.71 11.98
N ILE A 98 -16.35 -29.57 11.35
CA ILE A 98 -17.62 -29.35 10.65
C ILE A 98 -17.40 -29.53 9.14
N LYS A 99 -18.26 -30.29 8.45
CA LYS A 99 -18.17 -30.58 6.99
C LYS A 99 -18.48 -29.36 6.09
N CYS A 100 -18.16 -28.15 6.50
CA CYS A 100 -18.34 -26.91 5.72
C CYS A 100 -17.02 -26.46 5.08
N LYS A 101 -16.52 -27.23 4.11
CA LYS A 101 -15.33 -26.91 3.31
C LYS A 101 -15.29 -25.48 2.72
N PRO A 102 -16.38 -24.90 2.17
CA PRO A 102 -16.31 -23.56 1.60
C PRO A 102 -16.06 -22.48 2.67
N VAL A 103 -16.72 -22.60 3.83
CA VAL A 103 -16.55 -21.67 4.96
C VAL A 103 -15.12 -21.74 5.48
N LEU A 104 -14.60 -22.95 5.72
CA LEU A 104 -13.22 -23.16 6.17
C LEU A 104 -12.19 -22.55 5.20
N THR A 105 -12.37 -22.77 3.90
CA THR A 105 -11.50 -22.20 2.86
C THR A 105 -11.52 -20.67 2.89
N ALA A 106 -12.69 -20.09 3.10
CA ALA A 106 -12.87 -18.65 3.13
C ALA A 106 -12.22 -18.02 4.39
N ILE A 107 -12.36 -18.66 5.55
CA ILE A 107 -11.69 -18.25 6.80
C ILE A 107 -10.17 -18.36 6.66
N CYS A 108 -9.65 -19.46 6.10
CA CYS A 108 -8.21 -19.60 5.83
C CYS A 108 -7.67 -18.48 4.92
N LYS A 109 -8.42 -18.13 3.86
CA LYS A 109 -8.06 -17.00 2.99
C LYS A 109 -8.08 -15.67 3.74
N LEU A 110 -9.06 -15.43 4.59
CA LEU A 110 -9.16 -14.22 5.40
C LEU A 110 -8.00 -14.11 6.39
N GLU A 111 -7.67 -15.20 7.06
CA GLU A 111 -6.55 -15.31 8.00
C GLU A 111 -5.22 -14.97 7.31
N THR A 112 -4.98 -15.56 6.14
CA THR A 112 -3.77 -15.28 5.34
C THR A 112 -3.72 -13.82 4.90
N ARG A 113 -4.87 -13.22 4.55
CA ARG A 113 -4.95 -11.80 4.21
C ARG A 113 -4.64 -10.90 5.40
N MET A 114 -5.17 -11.20 6.58
CA MET A 114 -4.89 -10.43 7.81
C MET A 114 -3.42 -10.51 8.21
N ARG A 115 -2.77 -11.68 8.06
CA ARG A 115 -1.30 -11.78 8.20
C ARG A 115 -0.57 -10.92 7.19
N GLY A 116 -0.98 -10.97 5.92
CA GLY A 116 -0.41 -10.12 4.88
C GLY A 116 -0.57 -8.62 5.16
N LEU A 117 -1.67 -8.20 5.79
CA LEU A 117 -1.86 -6.80 6.21
C LEU A 117 -0.88 -6.42 7.34
N LEU A 118 -0.69 -7.29 8.33
CA LEU A 118 0.30 -7.07 9.39
C LEU A 118 1.71 -6.89 8.83
N GLU A 119 2.10 -7.72 7.85
CA GLU A 119 3.39 -7.56 7.16
C GLU A 119 3.50 -6.18 6.50
N ILE A 120 2.46 -5.73 5.80
CA ILE A 120 2.45 -4.44 5.10
C ILE A 120 2.52 -3.29 6.10
N VAL A 121 1.76 -3.36 7.20
CA VAL A 121 1.79 -2.33 8.26
C VAL A 121 3.17 -2.26 8.91
N ASN A 122 3.78 -3.40 9.19
CA ASN A 122 5.14 -3.46 9.74
C ASN A 122 6.17 -2.86 8.76
N GLN A 123 6.06 -3.18 7.47
CA GLN A 123 6.92 -2.61 6.43
C GLN A 123 6.75 -1.09 6.29
N ALA A 124 5.55 -0.56 6.54
CA ALA A 124 5.26 0.86 6.44
C ALA A 124 5.88 1.68 7.58
N GLU A 125 6.24 1.05 8.72
CA GLU A 125 6.91 1.71 9.83
C GLU A 125 8.26 2.31 9.44
N GLU A 126 8.90 1.79 8.39
CA GLU A 126 10.22 2.25 7.96
C GLU A 126 10.18 3.53 7.09
N ILE A 127 9.03 3.81 6.47
CA ILE A 127 8.85 4.91 5.50
C ILE A 127 9.20 6.29 6.09
N PRO A 128 8.81 6.64 7.34
CA PRO A 128 9.12 7.94 7.96
C PRO A 128 10.59 8.11 8.34
N TYR A 129 11.40 7.06 8.22
CA TYR A 129 12.83 7.06 8.50
C TYR A 129 13.68 7.11 7.22
N ILE A 130 13.05 7.33 6.06
CA ILE A 130 13.77 7.57 4.81
C ILE A 130 14.34 9.00 4.84
N ASP A 131 15.67 9.08 4.80
CA ASP A 131 16.44 10.32 4.73
C ASP A 131 16.43 10.88 3.28
N GLU A 132 16.48 12.21 3.15
CA GLU A 132 16.54 12.95 1.87
C GLU A 132 15.33 12.77 0.94
N LEU A 133 14.14 12.53 1.49
CA LEU A 133 12.92 12.44 0.70
C LEU A 133 12.56 13.82 0.09
N PRO A 134 12.34 13.94 -1.23
CA PRO A 134 11.93 15.20 -1.85
C PRO A 134 10.62 15.72 -1.26
N ALA A 135 10.48 17.04 -1.12
CA ALA A 135 9.26 17.68 -0.58
C ALA A 135 7.99 17.31 -1.38
N GLU A 136 8.13 17.07 -2.68
CA GLU A 136 7.07 16.60 -3.59
C GLU A 136 6.50 15.23 -3.18
N LEU A 137 7.33 14.38 -2.57
CA LEU A 137 7.00 13.03 -2.12
C LEU A 137 6.71 12.96 -0.62
N SER A 138 6.28 14.07 0.02
CA SER A 138 5.93 14.05 1.44
C SER A 138 4.95 12.91 1.77
N ILE A 139 4.96 12.44 3.03
CA ILE A 139 4.09 11.35 3.50
C ILE A 139 2.61 11.61 3.18
N ALA A 140 2.19 12.89 3.14
CA ALA A 140 0.84 13.29 2.78
C ALA A 140 0.52 13.18 1.27
N ASN A 141 1.53 13.31 0.41
CA ASN A 141 1.40 13.27 -1.05
C ASN A 141 1.69 11.87 -1.62
N LEU A 142 2.25 10.96 -0.83
CA LEU A 142 2.47 9.57 -1.24
C LEU A 142 1.13 8.86 -1.44
N SER A 143 1.00 8.19 -2.59
CA SER A 143 -0.11 7.27 -2.86
C SER A 143 -0.10 6.06 -1.91
N TYR A 144 -1.10 5.18 -2.03
CA TYR A 144 -1.21 4.00 -1.19
C TYR A 144 0.06 3.11 -1.24
N PHE A 145 0.72 2.94 -0.09
CA PHE A 145 1.80 1.98 0.05
C PHE A 145 1.28 0.55 -0.08
N ARG A 146 2.03 -0.28 -0.79
CA ARG A 146 1.67 -1.68 -1.07
C ARG A 146 2.60 -2.66 -0.38
N ARG A 147 3.90 -2.66 -0.70
CA ARG A 147 4.91 -3.57 -0.12
C ARG A 147 6.31 -3.00 -0.27
N SER A 148 7.23 -3.39 0.61
CA SER A 148 8.67 -3.18 0.45
C SER A 148 9.39 -4.52 0.36
N ALA A 149 10.56 -4.52 -0.30
CA ALA A 149 11.46 -5.66 -0.34
C ALA A 149 12.91 -5.20 -0.46
N GLU A 150 13.81 -6.02 0.07
CA GLU A 150 15.25 -5.78 0.08
C GLU A 150 15.92 -6.54 -1.07
N PHE A 151 16.82 -5.85 -1.76
CA PHE A 151 17.53 -6.33 -2.93
C PHE A 151 18.99 -5.89 -2.87
N GLU A 152 19.88 -6.66 -3.49
CA GLU A 152 21.18 -6.17 -3.92
C GLU A 152 20.99 -5.49 -5.27
N ALA A 153 21.08 -4.15 -5.30
CA ALA A 153 20.94 -3.36 -6.50
C ALA A 153 22.30 -3.16 -7.18
N TYR A 154 22.37 -3.48 -8.47
CA TYR A 154 23.48 -3.12 -9.35
C TYR A 154 23.05 -1.96 -10.26
N TYR A 155 23.73 -0.82 -10.13
CA TYR A 155 23.44 0.35 -10.96
C TYR A 155 24.32 0.35 -12.20
N TYR A 156 23.70 0.28 -13.39
CA TYR A 156 24.45 0.14 -14.64
C TYR A 156 25.31 1.38 -14.97
N ARG A 157 24.88 2.60 -14.61
CA ARG A 157 25.64 3.82 -14.96
C ARG A 157 26.91 3.97 -14.12
N SER A 158 26.88 3.65 -12.83
CA SER A 158 28.07 3.74 -11.95
C SER A 158 28.82 2.41 -11.80
N ARG A 159 28.25 1.30 -12.29
CA ARG A 159 28.73 -0.08 -12.10
C ARG A 159 28.97 -0.46 -10.64
N LYS A 160 28.20 0.13 -9.71
CA LYS A 160 28.28 -0.16 -8.27
C LYS A 160 27.14 -1.05 -7.81
N LYS A 161 27.46 -1.97 -6.91
CA LYS A 161 26.50 -2.77 -6.15
C LYS A 161 26.27 -2.13 -4.79
N PHE A 162 25.02 -2.11 -4.35
CA PHE A 162 24.65 -1.65 -3.02
C PHE A 162 23.39 -2.35 -2.53
N PRO A 163 23.22 -2.56 -1.21
CA PRO A 163 21.96 -3.03 -0.66
C PRO A 163 20.92 -1.92 -0.81
N ALA A 164 19.78 -2.27 -1.41
CA ALA A 164 18.70 -1.37 -1.72
C ALA A 164 17.39 -1.90 -1.15
N LYS A 165 16.56 -0.98 -0.68
CA LYS A 165 15.17 -1.30 -0.34
C LYS A 165 14.26 -0.63 -1.34
N VAL A 166 13.41 -1.43 -1.98
CA VAL A 166 12.52 -0.98 -3.04
C VAL A 166 11.09 -1.02 -2.53
N LEU A 167 10.46 0.15 -2.48
CA LEU A 167 9.11 0.34 -1.95
C LEU A 167 8.12 0.54 -3.11
N LEU A 168 7.03 -0.21 -3.05
CA LEU A 168 5.94 -0.15 -4.02
C LEU A 168 4.82 0.74 -3.49
N PHE A 169 4.48 1.75 -4.27
CA PHE A 169 3.28 2.55 -4.10
C PHE A 169 2.37 2.38 -5.33
N ASP A 170 1.09 2.75 -5.19
CA ASP A 170 0.14 2.66 -6.31
C ASP A 170 0.56 3.49 -7.51
N ASN A 171 1.12 4.68 -7.29
CA ASN A 171 1.45 5.61 -8.37
C ASN A 171 2.95 5.64 -8.71
N CYS A 172 3.81 5.14 -7.82
CA CYS A 172 5.25 5.19 -8.02
C CYS A 172 6.00 3.99 -7.41
N LEU A 173 7.21 3.79 -7.91
CA LEU A 173 8.22 2.90 -7.36
C LEU A 173 9.32 3.74 -6.72
N LEU A 174 9.63 3.47 -5.45
CA LEU A 174 10.66 4.19 -4.71
C LEU A 174 11.88 3.30 -4.52
N THR A 175 13.06 3.81 -4.88
CA THR A 175 14.34 3.13 -4.67
C THR A 175 15.14 3.86 -3.60
N THR A 176 15.58 3.10 -2.60
CA THR A 176 16.38 3.60 -1.49
C THR A 176 17.65 2.77 -1.35
N GLU A 177 18.73 3.40 -0.91
CA GLU A 177 19.96 2.72 -0.52
C GLU A 177 19.98 2.48 0.99
N MET A 178 20.35 1.27 1.39
CA MET A 178 20.58 0.92 2.79
C MET A 178 22.00 1.26 3.18
N ARG A 179 22.21 2.35 3.94
CA ARG A 179 23.51 2.65 4.55
C ARG A 179 23.45 2.37 6.04
N LYS A 180 24.09 1.27 6.46
CA LYS A 180 24.06 0.76 7.84
C LYS A 180 22.62 0.46 8.29
N LYS A 181 21.96 1.42 8.95
CA LYS A 181 20.59 1.34 9.47
C LYS A 181 19.69 2.49 8.96
N GLN A 182 20.19 3.29 8.02
CA GLN A 182 19.46 4.41 7.44
C GLN A 182 19.07 4.09 6.00
N LEU A 183 17.84 4.45 5.66
CA LEU A 183 17.29 4.37 4.32
C LEU A 183 17.52 5.72 3.65
N ILE A 184 18.40 5.78 2.66
CA ILE A 184 18.67 7.02 1.93
C ILE A 184 17.92 6.98 0.61
N PHE A 185 17.10 7.99 0.36
CA PHE A 185 16.40 8.13 -0.91
C PHE A 185 17.39 8.23 -2.09
N ARG A 186 17.12 7.52 -3.19
CA ARG A 186 17.94 7.58 -4.40
C ARG A 186 17.16 8.08 -5.61
N HIS A 187 16.05 7.41 -5.92
CA HIS A 187 15.25 7.75 -7.08
C HIS A 187 13.81 7.26 -6.91
N TYR A 188 12.88 7.96 -7.53
CA TYR A 188 11.51 7.50 -7.69
C TYR A 188 11.18 7.35 -9.18
N TYR A 189 10.32 6.40 -9.49
CA TYR A 189 9.87 6.13 -10.86
C TYR A 189 8.35 6.13 -10.89
N GLN A 190 7.78 6.74 -11.93
CA GLN A 190 6.35 6.61 -12.19
C GLN A 190 6.10 5.35 -13.03
N TRP A 191 4.98 4.67 -12.80
CA TRP A 191 4.64 3.45 -13.53
C TRP A 191 4.59 3.58 -15.06
N PRO A 192 4.12 4.70 -15.67
CA PRO A 192 4.06 4.82 -17.14
C PRO A 192 5.42 4.84 -17.84
N THR A 193 6.46 5.30 -17.14
CA THR A 193 7.83 5.43 -17.65
C THR A 193 8.71 4.23 -17.30
N LEU A 194 8.18 3.33 -16.47
CA LEU A 194 8.87 2.19 -15.87
C LEU A 194 8.44 0.86 -16.53
N GLU A 195 9.41 0.02 -16.84
CA GLU A 195 9.18 -1.38 -17.19
C GLU A 195 10.03 -2.30 -16.29
N LEU A 196 9.38 -3.26 -15.63
CA LEU A 196 10.05 -4.26 -14.80
C LEU A 196 10.16 -5.56 -15.58
N ARG A 197 11.39 -5.94 -15.99
CA ARG A 197 11.66 -7.22 -16.63
C ARG A 197 12.10 -8.25 -15.59
N ILE A 198 11.32 -9.30 -15.44
CA ILE A 198 11.61 -10.39 -14.50
C ILE A 198 12.41 -11.44 -15.25
N ASN A 199 13.72 -11.47 -15.03
CA ASN A 199 14.61 -12.42 -15.70
C ASN A 199 14.55 -13.79 -15.02
N THR A 200 14.58 -13.80 -13.68
CA THR A 200 14.44 -15.02 -12.87
C THR A 200 13.58 -14.74 -11.64
N LYS A 201 13.26 -15.78 -10.87
CA LYS A 201 12.53 -15.62 -9.58
C LYS A 201 13.30 -14.79 -8.53
N LYS A 202 14.57 -14.47 -8.77
CA LYS A 202 15.43 -13.65 -7.89
C LYS A 202 15.98 -12.38 -8.55
N ASN A 203 15.96 -12.29 -9.89
CA ASN A 203 16.61 -11.22 -10.64
C ASN A 203 15.58 -10.42 -11.43
N ILE A 204 15.55 -9.12 -11.18
CA ILE A 204 14.63 -8.16 -11.77
C ILE A 204 15.45 -7.03 -12.37
N THR A 205 15.30 -6.78 -13.67
CA THR A 205 15.89 -5.61 -14.32
C THR A 205 14.84 -4.50 -14.39
N LEU A 206 15.22 -3.34 -13.88
CA LEU A 206 14.47 -2.10 -13.98
C LEU A 206 14.90 -1.34 -15.23
N LEU A 207 13.93 -1.15 -16.12
CA LEU A 207 14.08 -0.43 -17.38
C LEU A 207 13.27 0.86 -17.30
N THR A 208 13.84 1.96 -17.77
CA THR A 208 13.13 3.24 -17.91
C THR A 208 13.08 3.65 -19.37
N LYS A 209 11.98 4.28 -19.78
CA LYS A 209 11.89 4.90 -21.11
C LYS A 209 12.78 6.15 -21.12
N VAL A 210 13.71 6.22 -22.06
CA VAL A 210 14.53 7.41 -22.26
C VAL A 210 13.65 8.46 -22.95
N GLY A 211 13.13 9.42 -22.20
CA GLY A 211 12.26 10.47 -22.75
C GLY A 211 11.74 11.52 -21.78
N GLU A 212 11.72 11.28 -20.47
CA GLU A 212 11.25 12.26 -19.48
C GLU A 212 12.17 12.30 -18.26
N THR A 213 13.42 12.71 -18.47
CA THR A 213 14.22 13.28 -17.39
C THR A 213 14.12 14.79 -17.51
N VAL A 214 13.24 15.41 -16.72
CA VAL A 214 13.30 16.86 -16.46
C VAL A 214 14.60 17.09 -15.67
N ILE A 215 15.65 17.47 -16.38
CA ILE A 215 16.80 18.16 -15.81
C ILE A 215 16.77 19.55 -16.43
N ASN A 216 16.50 20.54 -15.58
CA ASN A 216 16.64 21.94 -15.95
C ASN A 216 18.11 22.23 -16.28
N ASN A 217 18.26 22.97 -17.37
CA ASN A 217 19.40 23.77 -17.83
C ASN A 217 20.34 23.14 -18.87
N SER A 218 20.38 23.87 -19.99
CA SER A 218 21.28 23.87 -21.14
C SER A 218 21.09 22.77 -22.20
N HIS A 219 20.40 23.20 -23.27
CA HIS A 219 20.62 22.87 -24.69
C HIS A 219 21.25 21.52 -25.03
N GLU A 220 20.43 20.61 -25.57
CA GLU A 220 20.62 20.12 -26.95
C GLU A 220 19.36 19.38 -27.43
N ILE A 221 18.84 19.84 -28.56
CA ILE A 221 17.70 19.24 -29.25
C ILE A 221 18.22 18.04 -30.03
N ALA A 222 17.88 16.83 -29.57
CA ALA A 222 17.90 15.65 -30.41
C ALA A 222 16.57 14.89 -30.24
N LYS A 223 15.61 15.22 -31.10
CA LYS A 223 14.45 14.36 -31.38
C LYS A 223 15.00 13.03 -31.90
N GLN A 224 15.00 11.99 -31.06
CA GLN A 224 15.08 10.61 -31.52
C GLN A 224 13.84 9.84 -31.03
N ASN A 225 12.93 9.61 -31.97
CA ASN A 225 11.91 8.57 -31.86
C ASN A 225 12.61 7.22 -31.75
N SER A 226 12.80 6.73 -30.53
CA SER A 226 12.99 5.32 -30.28
C SER A 226 12.37 5.00 -28.93
N ASN A 227 11.55 3.95 -28.86
CA ASN A 227 11.16 3.32 -27.59
C ASN A 227 12.39 2.63 -26.97
N HIS A 228 13.49 3.38 -26.77
CA HIS A 228 14.70 2.82 -26.19
C HIS A 228 14.51 2.79 -24.69
N LEU A 229 14.31 1.57 -24.20
CA LEU A 229 14.36 1.27 -22.78
C LEU A 229 15.83 1.25 -22.35
N ARG A 230 16.16 1.98 -21.30
CA ARG A 230 17.49 2.00 -20.68
C ARG A 230 17.47 1.17 -19.41
N GLU A 231 18.42 0.25 -19.28
CA GLU A 231 18.65 -0.48 -18.04
C GLU A 231 19.24 0.47 -17.00
N GLU A 232 18.51 0.68 -15.90
CA GLU A 232 18.97 1.54 -14.82
C GLU A 232 19.47 0.71 -13.65
N TYR A 233 18.66 -0.22 -13.15
CA TYR A 233 19.01 -1.08 -12.04
C TYR A 233 18.81 -2.56 -12.38
N GLN A 234 19.68 -3.40 -11.85
CA GLN A 234 19.44 -4.83 -11.71
C GLN A 234 19.31 -5.16 -10.23
N PHE A 235 18.14 -5.62 -9.82
CA PHE A 235 17.84 -6.03 -8.45
C PHE A 235 17.98 -7.55 -8.32
N VAL A 236 18.84 -7.99 -7.43
CA VAL A 236 19.04 -9.40 -7.10
C VAL A 236 18.61 -9.63 -5.66
N ALA A 237 17.62 -10.48 -5.45
CA ALA A 237 17.18 -10.86 -4.12
C ALA A 237 18.04 -12.01 -3.55
N SER A 238 18.26 -12.00 -2.24
CA SER A 238 18.88 -13.11 -1.51
C SER A 238 18.06 -14.40 -1.68
N GLU A 239 16.76 -14.30 -1.48
CA GLU A 239 15.81 -15.41 -1.54
C GLU A 239 14.63 -15.13 -2.47
N ALA A 240 14.17 -16.15 -3.19
CA ALA A 240 13.04 -16.01 -4.11
C ALA A 240 11.70 -15.92 -3.37
N LEU A 241 11.59 -16.58 -2.22
CA LEU A 241 10.35 -16.66 -1.45
C LEU A 241 10.02 -15.33 -0.78
N THR A 242 11.03 -14.59 -0.31
CA THR A 242 10.87 -13.29 0.34
C THR A 242 10.31 -12.23 -0.61
N ILE A 243 10.70 -12.29 -1.90
CA ILE A 243 10.25 -11.31 -2.90
C ILE A 243 9.02 -11.74 -3.71
N ALA A 244 8.58 -12.99 -3.61
CA ALA A 244 7.41 -13.47 -4.35
C ALA A 244 6.12 -12.67 -4.07
N PRO A 245 5.80 -12.25 -2.83
CA PRO A 245 4.68 -11.35 -2.57
C PRO A 245 4.87 -9.98 -3.20
N TRP A 246 6.08 -9.43 -3.15
CA TRP A 246 6.43 -8.14 -3.76
C TRP A 246 6.25 -8.16 -5.28
N LEU A 247 6.76 -9.21 -5.94
CA LEU A 247 6.61 -9.43 -7.39
C LEU A 247 5.14 -9.53 -7.82
N ARG A 248 4.31 -10.26 -7.06
CA ARG A 248 2.87 -10.35 -7.31
C ARG A 248 2.18 -8.99 -7.20
N SER A 249 2.54 -8.20 -6.19
CA SER A 249 2.03 -6.83 -6.03
C SER A 249 2.48 -5.92 -7.17
N ALA A 250 3.77 -5.94 -7.54
CA ALA A 250 4.30 -5.11 -8.63
C ALA A 250 3.63 -5.42 -9.97
N ARG A 251 3.47 -6.71 -10.33
CA ARG A 251 2.75 -7.13 -11.55
C ARG A 251 1.33 -6.59 -11.59
N LYS A 252 0.62 -6.70 -10.46
CA LYS A 252 -0.76 -6.23 -10.35
C LYS A 252 -0.88 -4.72 -10.53
N ILE A 253 0.05 -3.95 -9.97
CA ILE A 253 0.07 -2.49 -10.13
C ILE A 253 0.32 -2.14 -11.60
N ILE A 254 1.34 -2.73 -12.23
CA ILE A 254 1.66 -2.51 -13.64
C ILE A 254 0.47 -2.85 -14.55
N GLU A 255 -0.20 -3.98 -14.30
CA GLU A 255 -1.38 -4.38 -15.07
C GLU A 255 -2.55 -3.42 -14.87
N SER A 256 -2.78 -2.96 -13.64
CA SER A 256 -3.80 -1.96 -13.33
C SER A 256 -3.51 -0.62 -14.03
N THR A 257 -2.26 -0.15 -13.99
CA THR A 257 -1.85 1.09 -14.68
C THR A 257 -1.98 0.96 -16.19
N ARG A 258 -1.60 -0.18 -16.79
CA ARG A 258 -1.79 -0.42 -18.23
C ARG A 258 -3.27 -0.42 -18.61
N PHE A 259 -4.12 -1.03 -17.78
CA PHE A 259 -5.55 -1.02 -17.98
C PHE A 259 -6.11 0.41 -17.91
N GLU A 260 -5.75 1.19 -16.89
CA GLU A 260 -6.15 2.60 -16.76
C GLU A 260 -5.70 3.45 -17.96
N MET A 261 -4.48 3.24 -18.46
CA MET A 261 -3.97 3.92 -19.67
C MET A 261 -4.70 3.47 -20.95
N SER A 262 -5.13 2.20 -21.04
CA SER A 262 -5.95 1.72 -22.16
C SER A 262 -7.37 2.29 -22.14
N GLN A 263 -7.88 2.65 -20.95
CA GLN A 263 -9.18 3.29 -20.77
C GLN A 263 -9.13 4.83 -20.96
N LYS A 264 -7.99 5.46 -20.65
CA LYS A 264 -7.72 6.88 -20.98
C LYS A 264 -7.71 7.06 -22.51
N GLY A 265 -8.85 7.47 -23.04
CA GLY A 265 -9.10 7.62 -24.48
C GLY A 265 -10.36 6.90 -24.98
N LYS A 266 -10.88 5.92 -24.22
CA LYS A 266 -12.18 5.27 -24.48
C LYS A 266 -13.33 5.86 -23.67
N LEU A 267 -13.02 6.62 -22.62
CA LEU A 267 -13.97 7.41 -21.83
C LEU A 267 -14.37 8.74 -22.51
N SER A 268 -14.38 8.80 -23.84
CA SER A 268 -15.32 9.68 -24.51
C SER A 268 -16.70 9.02 -24.33
N LEU A 269 -17.44 9.45 -23.30
CA LEU A 269 -18.86 9.08 -23.21
C LEU A 269 -19.47 9.38 -24.59
N PRO A 270 -20.09 8.39 -25.26
CA PRO A 270 -20.73 8.66 -26.54
C PRO A 270 -21.69 9.82 -26.33
N MET A 271 -21.67 10.80 -27.23
CA MET A 271 -22.46 12.02 -27.13
C MET A 271 -23.92 11.72 -26.78
N ASP A 272 -24.44 10.58 -27.27
CA ASP A 272 -25.78 10.06 -27.04
C ASP A 272 -26.09 9.77 -25.56
N LEU A 273 -25.12 9.27 -24.76
CA LEU A 273 -25.32 9.00 -23.34
C LEU A 273 -25.35 10.30 -22.51
N VAL A 274 -24.54 11.29 -22.93
CA VAL A 274 -24.53 12.62 -22.31
C VAL A 274 -25.85 13.36 -22.62
N LEU A 275 -26.31 13.29 -23.87
CA LEU A 275 -27.60 13.84 -24.28
C LEU A 275 -28.76 13.14 -23.57
N GLY A 276 -28.72 11.81 -23.41
CA GLY A 276 -29.74 11.05 -22.68
C GLY A 276 -29.80 11.38 -21.19
N ALA A 277 -28.65 11.56 -20.53
CA ALA A 277 -28.59 11.98 -19.13
C ALA A 277 -29.09 13.43 -18.95
N ALA A 278 -28.71 14.35 -19.85
CA ALA A 278 -29.19 15.72 -19.84
C ALA A 278 -30.71 15.81 -20.10
N PHE A 279 -31.23 15.01 -21.04
CA PHE A 279 -32.66 14.93 -21.32
C PHE A 279 -33.45 14.34 -20.15
N SER A 280 -32.89 13.35 -19.45
CA SER A 280 -33.50 12.78 -18.24
C SER A 280 -33.56 13.80 -17.10
N ILE A 281 -32.49 14.57 -16.88
CA ILE A 281 -32.46 15.65 -15.88
C ILE A 281 -33.45 16.76 -16.25
N TRP A 282 -33.53 17.12 -17.54
CA TRP A 282 -34.50 18.10 -18.04
C TRP A 282 -35.96 17.64 -17.84
N LEU A 283 -36.27 16.37 -18.13
CA LEU A 283 -37.60 15.79 -17.90
C LEU A 283 -37.97 15.80 -16.42
N ILE A 284 -37.03 15.43 -15.54
CA ILE A 284 -37.26 15.45 -14.08
C ILE A 284 -37.54 16.88 -13.60
N TRP A 285 -36.87 17.89 -14.17
CA TRP A 285 -37.06 19.28 -13.75
C TRP A 285 -38.32 19.95 -14.33
N HIS A 286 -38.87 19.40 -15.41
CA HIS A 286 -40.10 19.90 -16.03
C HIS A 286 -41.37 19.20 -15.49
N TYR A 287 -41.23 18.00 -14.90
CA TYR A 287 -42.35 17.22 -14.36
C TYR A 287 -42.41 17.18 -12.82
N LEU A 288 -41.52 17.90 -12.12
CA LEU A 288 -41.66 18.29 -10.72
C LEU A 288 -42.13 19.75 -10.64
#